data_AF-A0A973CS75-F1
#
_entry.id   AF-A0A973CS75-F1
#
_cell.length_a   1.000
_cell.length_b   1.000
_cell.length_c   1.000
_cell.angle_alpha   90.00
_cell.angle_beta   90.00
_cell.angle_gamma   90.00
#
_symmetry.space_group_name_H-M   'P 1'
#
loop_
_entity.id
_entity.type
_entity.pdbx_description
1 polymer ?
#
loop_
_entity_poly.entity_id
_entity_poly.type
_entity_poly.pdbx_seq_one_letter_code
_entity_poly.pdbx_strand_id
1 'polypeptide(L)'
;MNANLAFWCFALLDLGAVVTCVALGVARVRAGDIAAHRRSMLGAVTLVGVFLLSYLVKLAVLGREDRSDWTSFDFAALYIHESFVAAMLLGGALALWRARGFRGQLGEGWRLPEDGQPL
;
A
#
# COMPACT_ATOMS: atom_id res chain seq x y z
N MET A 1 -9.72 9.15 -25.54
CA MET A 1 -9.94 8.46 -24.24
C MET A 1 -10.06 9.54 -23.17
N ASN A 2 -11.07 9.50 -22.30
CA ASN A 2 -11.24 10.49 -21.25
C ASN A 2 -10.08 10.37 -20.24
N ALA A 3 -9.33 11.44 -19.99
CA ALA A 3 -8.12 11.41 -19.15
C ALA A 3 -8.41 10.91 -17.73
N ASN A 4 -9.61 11.22 -17.21
CA ASN A 4 -10.09 10.73 -15.93
C ASN A 4 -10.28 9.21 -15.92
N LEU A 5 -10.91 8.64 -16.96
CA LEU A 5 -11.11 7.20 -17.08
C LEU A 5 -9.77 6.45 -17.13
N ALA A 6 -8.81 6.99 -17.89
CA ALA A 6 -7.47 6.42 -17.97
C ALA A 6 -6.78 6.40 -16.59
N PHE A 7 -6.87 7.50 -15.83
CA PHE A 7 -6.35 7.58 -14.47
C PHE A 7 -6.96 6.51 -13.55
N TRP A 8 -8.28 6.32 -13.60
CA TRP A 8 -8.95 5.30 -12.78
C TRP A 8 -8.61 3.86 -13.19
N CYS A 9 -8.39 3.58 -14.47
CA CYS A 9 -7.86 2.29 -14.91
C CYS A 9 -6.47 2.02 -14.31
N PHE A 10 -5.59 3.02 -14.31
CA PHE A 10 -4.29 2.91 -13.66
C PHE A 10 -4.40 2.74 -12.14
N ALA A 11 -5.35 3.42 -11.49
CA ALA A 11 -5.62 3.26 -10.06
C ALA A 11 -6.03 1.83 -9.70
N LEU A 12 -6.85 1.17 -10.53
CA LEU A 12 -7.24 -0.23 -10.32
C LEU A 12 -6.08 -1.20 -10.56
N LEU A 13 -5.24 -0.94 -11.56
CA LEU A 13 -4.03 -1.72 -11.81
C LEU A 13 -3.04 -1.61 -10.65
N ASP A 14 -2.82 -0.39 -10.13
CA ASP A 14 -1.99 -0.14 -8.95
C ASP A 14 -2.51 -0.90 -7.74
N LEU A 15 -3.83 -0.82 -7.48
CA LEU A 15 -4.46 -1.57 -6.39
C LEU A 15 -4.22 -3.09 -6.54
N GLY A 16 -4.36 -3.64 -7.75
CA GLY A 16 -4.08 -5.05 -8.00
C GLY A 16 -2.62 -5.43 -7.73
N ALA A 17 -1.68 -4.56 -8.11
CA ALA A 17 -0.25 -4.74 -7.84
C ALA A 17 0.03 -4.72 -6.33
N VAL A 18 -0.53 -3.76 -5.59
CA VAL A 18 -0.38 -3.66 -4.14
C VAL A 18 -0.93 -4.89 -3.44
N VAL A 19 -2.14 -5.34 -3.78
CA VAL A 19 -2.75 -6.56 -3.22
C VAL A 19 -1.86 -7.77 -3.48
N THR A 20 -1.27 -7.89 -4.67
CA THR A 20 -0.34 -8.97 -5.01
C THR A 20 0.93 -8.92 -4.16
N CYS A 21 1.54 -7.73 -4.00
CA CYS A 21 2.70 -7.55 -3.12
C CYS A 21 2.39 -7.95 -1.67
N VAL A 22 1.20 -7.59 -1.17
CA VAL A 22 0.75 -7.96 0.18
C VAL A 22 0.57 -9.47 0.30
N ALA A 23 -0.15 -10.10 -0.63
CA ALA A 23 -0.37 -11.54 -0.63
C ALA A 23 0.94 -12.34 -0.68
N LEU A 24 1.86 -11.95 -1.57
CA LEU A 24 3.20 -12.55 -1.66
C LEU A 24 4.02 -12.33 -0.38
N GLY A 25 3.92 -11.15 0.22
CA GLY A 25 4.56 -10.84 1.49
C GLY A 25 4.06 -11.71 2.64
N VAL A 26 2.74 -11.97 2.69
CA VAL A 26 2.13 -12.88 3.68
C VAL A 26 2.57 -14.33 3.45
N ALA A 27 2.62 -14.77 2.19
CA ALA A 27 3.14 -16.10 1.87
C ALA A 27 4.61 -16.27 2.29
N ARG A 28 5.45 -15.26 2.06
CA ARG A 28 6.88 -15.27 2.39
C ARG A 28 7.16 -15.25 3.89
N VAL A 29 6.43 -14.45 4.67
CA VAL A 29 6.59 -14.45 6.13
C VAL A 29 6.14 -15.78 6.74
N ARG A 30 5.10 -16.42 6.19
CA ARG A 30 4.68 -17.77 6.61
C ARG A 30 5.73 -18.83 6.28
N ALA A 31 6.52 -18.64 5.24
CA ALA A 31 7.65 -19.49 4.88
C ALA A 31 8.94 -19.17 5.66
N GLY A 32 8.92 -18.18 6.56
CA GLY A 32 10.10 -17.76 7.34
C GLY A 32 11.07 -16.82 6.58
N ASP A 33 10.79 -16.46 5.34
CA ASP A 33 11.64 -15.56 4.55
C ASP A 33 11.32 -14.09 4.83
N ILE A 34 11.91 -13.58 5.91
CA ILE A 34 11.72 -12.20 6.38
C ILE A 34 12.29 -11.17 5.41
N ALA A 35 13.41 -11.48 4.74
CA ALA A 35 14.04 -10.58 3.78
C ALA A 35 13.13 -10.35 2.55
N ALA A 36 12.58 -11.41 1.98
CA ALA A 36 11.67 -11.30 0.85
C ALA A 36 10.30 -10.72 1.26
N HIS A 37 9.82 -11.00 2.48
CA HIS A 37 8.66 -10.31 3.05
C HIS A 37 8.89 -8.79 3.09
N ARG A 38 10.02 -8.34 3.64
CA ARG A 38 10.38 -6.91 3.73
C ARG A 38 10.41 -6.25 2.35
N ARG A 39 11.04 -6.88 1.36
CA ARG A 39 11.06 -6.36 -0.03
C ARG A 39 9.65 -6.20 -0.59
N SER A 40 8.76 -7.16 -0.33
CA SER A 40 7.37 -7.11 -0.79
C SER A 40 6.58 -5.99 -0.12
N MET A 41 6.76 -5.80 1.19
CA MET A 41 6.12 -4.71 1.94
C MET A 41 6.64 -3.33 1.50
N LEU A 42 7.94 -3.19 1.25
CA LEU A 42 8.52 -1.95 0.73
C LEU A 42 7.93 -1.61 -0.65
N GLY A 43 7.83 -2.59 -1.55
CA GLY A 43 7.18 -2.41 -2.85
C GLY A 43 5.74 -1.94 -2.72
N ALA A 44 4.95 -2.56 -1.84
CA ALA A 44 3.57 -2.16 -1.57
C ALA A 44 3.47 -0.71 -1.05
N VAL A 45 4.31 -0.33 -0.07
CA VAL A 45 4.34 1.04 0.48
C VAL A 45 4.74 2.06 -0.59
N THR A 46 5.72 1.73 -1.43
CA THR A 46 6.16 2.62 -2.52
C THR A 46 5.02 2.84 -3.52
N LEU A 47 4.33 1.78 -3.96
CA LEU A 47 3.20 1.89 -4.88
C LEU A 47 2.08 2.78 -4.31
N VAL A 48 1.66 2.51 -3.07
CA VAL A 48 0.65 3.35 -2.39
C VAL A 48 1.10 4.81 -2.29
N GLY A 49 2.37 5.06 -1.95
CA GLY A 49 2.91 6.42 -1.86
C GLY A 49 2.92 7.15 -3.21
N VAL A 50 3.32 6.46 -4.28
CA VAL A 50 3.29 6.99 -5.65
C VAL A 50 1.85 7.26 -6.08
N PHE A 51 0.92 6.35 -5.81
CA PHE A 51 -0.49 6.53 -6.10
C PHE A 51 -1.07 7.77 -5.41
N LEU A 52 -0.85 7.92 -4.10
CA LEU A 52 -1.33 9.09 -3.35
C LEU A 52 -0.78 10.40 -3.91
N LEU A 53 0.52 10.44 -4.23
CA LEU A 53 1.13 11.62 -4.86
C LEU A 53 0.50 11.90 -6.24
N SER A 54 0.31 10.87 -7.05
CA SER A 54 -0.32 11.00 -8.38
C SER A 54 -1.76 11.52 -8.27
N TYR A 55 -2.50 11.12 -7.24
CA TYR A 55 -3.85 11.57 -6.99
C TYR A 55 -3.90 13.06 -6.61
N LEU A 56 -2.96 13.52 -5.78
CA LEU A 56 -2.82 14.95 -5.46
C LEU A 56 -2.52 15.77 -6.73
N VAL A 57 -1.64 15.26 -7.60
CA VAL A 57 -1.35 15.89 -8.89
C VAL A 57 -2.58 15.91 -9.79
N LYS A 58 -3.33 14.80 -9.88
CA LYS A 58 -4.59 14.74 -10.62
C LYS A 58 -5.58 15.78 -10.11
N LEU A 59 -5.75 15.90 -8.79
CA LEU A 59 -6.64 16.90 -8.20
C LEU A 59 -6.20 18.34 -8.51
N ALA A 60 -4.89 18.61 -8.51
CA ALA A 60 -4.36 19.93 -8.83
C ALA A 60 -4.53 20.31 -10.31
N VAL A 61 -4.41 19.35 -11.23
CA VAL A 61 -4.42 19.59 -12.68
C VAL A 61 -5.80 19.42 -13.32
N LEU A 62 -6.52 18.34 -12.96
CA LEU A 62 -7.82 17.98 -13.56
C LEU A 62 -9.01 18.38 -12.69
N GLY A 63 -8.77 18.75 -11.43
CA GLY A 63 -9.82 19.08 -10.47
C GLY A 63 -10.58 17.86 -9.94
N ARG A 64 -11.64 18.16 -9.18
CA ARG A 64 -12.59 17.14 -8.69
C ARG A 64 -13.50 16.71 -9.84
N GLU A 65 -13.78 15.41 -9.93
CA GLU A 65 -14.79 14.92 -10.86
C GLU A 65 -16.18 15.33 -10.40
N ASP A 66 -16.99 15.75 -11.37
CA ASP A 66 -18.43 15.80 -11.19
C ASP A 66 -18.96 14.36 -11.12
N ARG A 67 -19.75 14.11 -10.08
CA ARG A 67 -20.32 12.79 -9.75
C ARG A 67 -21.84 12.76 -9.92
N SER A 68 -22.41 13.82 -10.49
CA SER A 68 -23.85 13.97 -10.71
C SER A 68 -24.46 12.81 -11.51
N ASP A 69 -23.75 12.28 -12.51
CA ASP A 69 -24.21 11.22 -13.40
C ASP A 69 -23.70 9.81 -13.03
N TRP A 70 -23.11 9.63 -11.86
CA TRP A 70 -22.53 8.36 -11.46
C TRP A 70 -23.59 7.32 -11.13
N THR A 71 -23.38 6.10 -11.60
CA THR A 71 -24.23 4.95 -11.27
C THR A 71 -23.87 4.39 -9.90
N SER A 72 -24.76 3.57 -9.32
CA SER A 72 -24.47 2.85 -8.07
C SER A 72 -23.22 1.97 -8.16
N PHE A 73 -22.89 1.47 -9.36
CA PHE A 73 -21.69 0.67 -9.59
C PHE A 73 -20.41 1.52 -9.48
N ASP A 74 -20.43 2.75 -10.00
CA ASP A 74 -19.28 3.68 -9.94
C ASP A 74 -18.96 4.04 -8.49
N PHE A 75 -19.99 4.32 -7.69
CA PHE A 75 -19.84 4.55 -6.25
C PHE A 75 -19.34 3.31 -5.51
N ALA A 76 -19.86 2.12 -5.84
CA ALA A 76 -19.40 0.88 -5.21
C ALA A 76 -17.91 0.62 -5.50
N ALA A 77 -17.47 0.79 -6.75
CA ALA A 77 -16.07 0.66 -7.13
C ALA A 77 -15.18 1.66 -6.38
N LEU A 78 -15.61 2.92 -6.26
CA LEU A 78 -14.90 3.94 -5.50
C LEU A 78 -14.77 3.57 -4.02
N TYR A 79 -15.88 3.22 -3.36
CA TYR A 79 -15.85 2.90 -1.93
C TYR A 79 -15.05 1.63 -1.62
N ILE A 80 -15.12 0.63 -2.50
CA ILE A 80 -14.27 -0.56 -2.39
C ILE A 80 -12.80 -0.13 -2.44
N HIS A 81 -12.40 0.65 -3.46
CA HIS A 81 -11.03 1.16 -3.56
C HIS A 81 -10.61 1.97 -2.32
N GLU A 82 -11.43 2.91 -1.87
CA GLU A 82 -11.16 3.73 -0.67
C GLU A 82 -11.02 2.86 0.59
N SER A 83 -11.84 1.81 0.74
CA SER A 83 -11.75 0.89 1.88
C SER A 83 -10.43 0.12 1.90
N PHE A 84 -9.92 -0.31 0.73
CA PHE A 84 -8.62 -0.95 0.62
C PHE A 84 -7.49 0.01 0.97
N VAL A 85 -7.53 1.24 0.44
CA VAL A 85 -6.53 2.28 0.77
C VAL A 85 -6.55 2.59 2.27
N ALA A 86 -7.72 2.75 2.87
CA ALA A 86 -7.88 2.99 4.30
C ALA A 86 -7.30 1.83 5.13
N ALA A 87 -7.63 0.58 4.79
CA ALA A 87 -7.10 -0.60 5.47
C ALA A 87 -5.57 -0.68 5.37
N MET A 88 -4.99 -0.38 4.20
CA MET A 88 -3.53 -0.37 4.00
C MET A 88 -2.85 0.72 4.84
N LEU A 89 -3.41 1.93 4.87
CA LEU A 89 -2.86 3.04 5.66
C LEU A 89 -2.92 2.75 7.16
N LEU A 90 -4.06 2.24 7.66
CA LEU A 90 -4.21 1.88 9.07
C LEU A 90 -3.30 0.72 9.46
N GLY A 91 -3.25 -0.33 8.63
CA GLY A 91 -2.36 -1.47 8.84
C GLY A 91 -0.88 -1.06 8.85
N GLY A 92 -0.47 -0.23 7.89
CA GLY A 92 0.89 0.33 7.81
C GLY A 92 1.24 1.21 9.01
N ALA A 93 0.33 2.10 9.42
CA ALA A 93 0.51 2.94 10.60
C ALA A 93 0.67 2.10 11.87
N LEU A 94 -0.16 1.07 12.04
CA LEU A 94 -0.09 0.15 13.18
C LEU A 94 1.21 -0.66 13.18
N ALA A 95 1.65 -1.15 12.02
CA ALA A 95 2.92 -1.85 11.87
C ALA A 95 4.11 -0.94 12.22
N LEU A 96 4.09 0.31 11.75
CA LEU A 96 5.13 1.29 12.05
C LEU A 96 5.15 1.66 13.54
N TRP A 97 3.98 1.85 14.16
CA TRP A 97 3.88 2.10 15.59
C TRP A 97 4.45 0.94 16.41
N ARG A 98 4.10 -0.30 16.08
CA ARG A 98 4.68 -1.48 16.71
C ARG A 98 6.20 -1.58 16.50
N ALA A 99 6.68 -1.32 15.29
CA ALA A 99 8.12 -1.34 15.00
C ALA A 99 8.90 -0.29 15.82
N ARG A 100 8.33 0.90 16.03
CA ARG A 100 8.91 1.92 16.93
C ARG A 100 8.93 1.46 18.39
N GLY A 101 7.86 0.82 18.85
CA GLY A 101 7.79 0.22 20.18
C GLY A 101 8.87 -0.84 20.40
N PHE A 102 9.08 -1.73 19.43
CA PHE A 102 10.14 -2.74 19.48
C PHE A 102 11.55 -2.14 19.44
N ARG A 103 11.80 -1.13 18.60
CA ARG A 103 13.09 -0.43 18.58
C ARG A 103 13.44 0.27 19.89
N GLY A 104 12.43 0.70 20.67
CA GLY A 104 12.67 1.25 22.01
C GLY A 104 13.07 0.20 23.04
N GLN A 105 12.75 -1.08 22.81
CA GLN A 105 13.06 -2.21 23.72
C GLN A 105 14.37 -2.91 23.36
N LEU A 106 14.77 -2.88 22.09
CA LEU A 106 16.03 -3.41 21.60
C LEU A 106 17.10 -2.31 21.77
N GLY A 107 17.82 -2.33 22.89
CA GLY A 107 18.84 -1.32 23.24
C GLY A 107 19.89 -1.11 22.13
N GLU A 108 20.69 -0.02 22.24
CA GLU A 108 21.61 0.51 21.21
C GLU A 108 22.56 -0.50 20.53
N GLY A 109 22.76 -1.69 21.11
CA GLY A 109 23.60 -2.76 20.56
C GLY A 109 22.89 -3.83 19.72
N TRP A 110 21.57 -3.82 19.60
CA TRP A 110 20.86 -4.87 18.85
C TRP A 110 21.05 -4.70 17.34
N ARG A 111 21.63 -5.71 16.70
CA ARG A 111 21.76 -5.81 15.24
C ARG A 111 20.86 -6.93 14.73
N LEU A 112 20.23 -6.70 13.58
CA LEU A 112 19.57 -7.77 12.82
C LEU A 112 20.63 -8.85 12.52
N PRO A 113 20.32 -10.14 12.71
CA PRO A 113 21.17 -11.22 12.19
C PRO A 113 21.38 -10.98 10.70
N GLU A 114 22.64 -10.93 10.27
CA GLU A 114 22.94 -10.84 8.83
C GLU A 114 22.47 -12.14 8.15
N ASP A 115 22.08 -12.02 6.87
CA ASP A 115 21.51 -13.11 6.07
C ASP A 115 22.37 -14.39 6.23
N GLY A 116 21.81 -15.42 6.89
CA GLY A 116 22.46 -16.72 7.07
C GLY A 116 22.75 -17.16 8.51
N GLN A 117 22.50 -16.32 9.53
CA GLN A 117 22.60 -16.77 10.93
C GLN A 117 21.26 -17.30 11.47
N PRO A 118 21.24 -18.49 12.11
CA PRO A 118 20.04 -18.99 12.78
C PRO A 118 19.69 -18.11 13.99
N LEU A 119 18.38 -17.94 14.22
CA LEU A 119 17.82 -17.25 15.39
C LEU A 119 18.09 -18.00 16.70
#